data_AF-A0A9X1ZET5-F1
#
_entry.id   AF-A0A9X1ZET5-F1
#
_cell.length_a   1.000
_cell.length_b   1.000
_cell.length_c   1.000
_cell.angle_alpha   90.00
_cell.angle_beta   90.00
_cell.angle_gamma   90.00
#
_symmetry.space_group_name_H-M   'P 1'
#
loop_
_entity.id
_entity.type
_entity.pdbx_description
1 polymer ?
#
loop_
_entity_poly.entity_id
_entity_poly.type
_entity_poly.pdbx_seq_one_letter_code
_entity_poly.pdbx_strand_id
1 'polypeptide(L)' 'MKYSVSDLIYQGETSGVHNWDTLSGSSFYWHPDWLHIAEDMTGHSATAHIEPAADKATKTEAAEAIVKHLNK' A
#
# COMPACT_ATOMS: atom_id res chain seq x y z
N MET A 1 10.99 -6.64 14.27
CA MET A 1 9.83 -7.50 13.93
C MET A 1 9.71 -7.50 12.43
N LYS A 2 9.36 -8.64 11.81
CA LYS A 2 9.12 -8.67 10.37
C LYS A 2 7.62 -8.52 10.12
N TYR A 3 7.20 -7.50 9.39
CA TYR A 3 5.83 -7.37 8.93
C TYR A 3 5.59 -8.33 7.75
N SER A 4 4.38 -8.84 7.62
CA SER A 4 3.91 -9.66 6.49
C SER A 4 2.62 -9.08 5.94
N VAL A 5 2.22 -9.51 4.73
CA VAL A 5 0.95 -9.03 4.12
C VAL A 5 -0.25 -9.39 5.01
N SER A 6 -0.15 -10.48 5.77
CA SER A 6 -1.16 -10.89 6.76
C SER A 6 -1.29 -9.94 7.95
N ASP A 7 -0.29 -9.10 8.22
CA ASP A 7 -0.34 -8.06 9.26
C ASP A 7 -1.03 -6.77 8.77
N LEU A 8 -1.33 -6.69 7.46
CA LEU A 8 -2.09 -5.60 6.87
C LEU A 8 -3.59 -5.91 6.90
N ILE A 9 -4.35 -4.98 7.48
CA ILE A 9 -5.80 -5.04 7.55
C ILE A 9 -6.34 -4.27 6.36
N TYR A 10 -6.87 -4.99 5.38
CA TYR A 10 -7.48 -4.36 4.21
C TYR A 10 -8.82 -3.72 4.60
N GLN A 11 -8.91 -2.39 4.48
CA GLN A 11 -10.11 -1.61 4.84
C GLN A 11 -11.13 -1.54 3.71
N GLY A 12 -10.73 -1.85 2.48
CA GLY A 12 -11.59 -1.73 1.31
C GLY A 12 -11.02 -0.78 0.26
N GLU A 13 -11.89 -0.37 -0.64
CA GLU A 13 -11.60 0.55 -1.73
C GLU A 13 -12.60 1.70 -1.68
N THR A 14 -12.10 2.92 -1.77
CA THR A 14 -12.92 4.13 -1.90
C THR A 14 -12.48 4.88 -3.15
N SER A 15 -13.39 5.06 -4.11
CA SER A 15 -13.09 5.77 -5.37
C SER A 15 -11.87 5.21 -6.11
N GLY A 16 -11.70 3.89 -6.13
CA GLY A 16 -10.55 3.20 -6.74
C GLY A 16 -9.27 3.20 -5.90
N VAL A 17 -9.23 3.96 -4.80
CA VAL A 17 -8.10 3.97 -3.86
C VAL A 17 -8.32 2.87 -2.84
N HIS A 18 -7.46 1.86 -2.89
CA HIS A 18 -7.37 0.79 -1.91
C HIS A 18 -6.71 1.30 -0.63
N ASN A 19 -7.25 0.89 0.52
CA ASN A 19 -6.74 1.25 1.83
C ASN A 19 -6.36 0.02 2.65
N TRP A 20 -5.23 0.09 3.34
CA TRP A 20 -4.76 -0.87 4.32
C TRP A 20 -4.33 -0.18 5.60
N ASP A 21 -4.73 -0.73 6.74
CA ASP A 21 -4.19 -0.34 8.03
C ASP A 21 -3.18 -1.37 8.53
N THR A 22 -2.22 -0.88 9.31
CA THR A 22 -1.32 -1.74 10.09
C THR A 22 -1.82 -1.86 11.52
N LEU A 23 -1.45 -2.96 12.19
CA LEU A 23 -1.66 -3.11 13.64
C LEU A 23 -0.99 -2.00 14.47
N SER A 24 0.00 -1.31 13.91
CA SER A 24 0.68 -0.18 14.54
C SER A 24 -0.10 1.14 14.44
N GLY A 25 -1.19 1.19 13.66
CA GLY A 25 -2.05 2.36 13.50
C GLY A 25 -1.73 3.25 12.29
N SER A 26 -0.79 2.86 11.42
CA SER A 26 -0.55 3.56 10.15
C SER A 26 -1.51 3.06 9.07
N SER A 27 -2.06 3.99 8.29
CA SER A 27 -2.91 3.72 7.12
C SER A 27 -2.12 3.92 5.82
N PHE A 28 -2.38 3.09 4.82
CA PHE A 28 -1.69 3.09 3.54
C PHE A 28 -2.71 3.04 2.41
N TYR A 29 -2.58 3.99 1.49
CA TYR A 29 -3.47 4.24 0.37
C TYR A 29 -2.73 3.99 -0.94
N TRP A 30 -3.41 3.34 -1.88
CA TRP A 30 -2.86 3.04 -3.19
C TRP A 30 -3.95 2.92 -4.24
N HIS A 31 -3.70 3.41 -5.45
CA HIS A 31 -4.58 3.27 -6.59
C HIS A 31 -3.88 2.42 -7.68
N PRO A 32 -4.60 1.61 -8.48
CA PRO A 32 -4.02 0.85 -9.60
C PRO A 32 -3.23 1.69 -10.63
N ASP A 33 -3.53 2.99 -10.71
CA ASP A 33 -2.83 3.95 -11.57
C ASP A 33 -1.65 4.63 -10.87
N TRP A 34 -1.49 4.44 -9.56
CA TRP A 34 -0.36 4.94 -8.79
C TRP A 34 0.72 3.86 -8.72
N LEU A 35 1.93 4.20 -9.14
CA LEU A 35 3.10 3.32 -8.96
C LEU A 35 3.77 3.53 -7.59
N HIS A 36 3.01 3.99 -6.60
CA HIS A 36 3.49 4.28 -5.26
C HIS A 36 2.38 4.19 -4.23
N ILE A 37 2.75 3.88 -2.99
CA ILE A 37 1.92 3.91 -1.79
C ILE A 37 2.00 5.29 -1.16
N ALA A 38 0.88 5.80 -0.65
CA ALA A 38 0.83 6.96 0.22
C ALA A 38 0.38 6.57 1.63
N GLU A 39 0.90 7.22 2.67
CA GLU A 39 0.42 7.04 4.05
C GLU A 39 -0.79 7.93 4.39
N ASP A 40 -1.24 8.74 3.43
CA ASP A 40 -2.36 9.66 3.60
C ASP A 40 -3.32 9.57 2.41
N MET A 41 -4.61 9.75 2.69
CA MET A 41 -5.70 9.68 1.70
C MET A 41 -5.52 10.65 0.54
N THR A 42 -4.84 11.76 0.76
CA THR A 42 -4.61 12.78 -0.28
C THR A 42 -3.54 12.38 -1.27
N GLY A 43 -2.75 11.33 -1.01
CA GLY A 43 -1.71 10.86 -1.92
C GLY A 43 -0.51 11.81 -2.08
N HIS A 44 -0.44 12.91 -1.32
CA HIS A 44 0.58 13.94 -1.50
C HIS A 44 2.00 13.50 -1.13
N SER A 45 2.12 12.48 -0.29
CA SER A 45 3.40 11.94 0.16
C SER A 45 3.52 10.50 -0.29
N ALA A 46 4.31 10.25 -1.34
CA ALA A 46 4.69 8.91 -1.74
C ALA A 46 5.70 8.34 -0.73
N THR A 47 5.36 7.22 -0.10
CA THR A 47 6.14 6.64 1.01
C THR A 47 6.84 5.35 0.57
N ALA A 48 6.22 4.62 -0.35
CA ALA A 48 6.83 3.45 -0.98
C ALA A 48 6.58 3.45 -2.49
N HIS A 49 7.54 2.96 -3.26
CA HIS A 49 7.39 2.76 -4.71
C HIS A 49 7.01 1.31 -4.99
N ILE A 50 6.12 1.09 -5.96
CA ILE A 50 5.77 -0.23 -6.46
C ILE A 50 6.43 -0.40 -7.83
N GLU A 51 7.13 -1.51 -7.99
CA GLU A 51 7.67 -1.94 -9.28
C GLU A 51 6.71 -2.99 -9.85
N PRO A 52 5.74 -2.61 -10.70
CA PRO A 52 4.79 -3.57 -11.24
C PRO A 52 5.49 -4.53 -12.21
N ALA A 53 5.13 -5.81 -12.14
CA ALA A 53 5.57 -6.79 -13.13
C ALA A 53 4.85 -6.64 -14.48
N ALA A 54 3.73 -5.92 -14.52
CA ALA A 54 2.87 -5.72 -15.69
C ALA A 54 2.56 -4.23 -15.93
N ASP A 55 1.66 -3.94 -16.86
CA ASP A 55 1.26 -2.57 -17.25
C ASP A 55 0.72 -1.73 -16.08
N LYS A 56 0.07 -2.39 -15.11
CA LYS A 56 -0.42 -1.78 -13.86
C LYS A 56 -0.04 -2.61 -12.66
N ALA A 57 0.27 -1.93 -11.54
CA ALA A 57 0.45 -2.59 -10.27
C ALA A 57 -0.86 -3.22 -9.80
N THR A 58 -0.76 -4.38 -9.16
CA THR A 58 -1.88 -5.10 -8.57
C THR A 58 -1.99 -4.82 -7.07
N LYS A 59 -3.18 -5.07 -6.52
CA LYS A 59 -3.45 -5.00 -5.09
C LYS A 59 -2.43 -5.80 -4.25
N THR A 60 -2.01 -6.96 -4.76
CA THR A 60 -1.03 -7.83 -4.10
C THR A 60 0.34 -7.15 -4.06
N GLU A 61 0.82 -6.62 -5.18
CA GLU A 61 2.10 -5.91 -5.27
C GLU A 61 2.11 -4.65 -4.38
N ALA A 62 0.98 -3.95 -4.29
CA ALA A 62 0.82 -2.82 -3.38
C ALA A 62 0.97 -3.23 -1.91
N ALA A 63 0.31 -4.32 -1.51
CA ALA A 63 0.44 -4.85 -0.15
C ALA A 63 1.87 -5.31 0.15
N GLU A 64 2.54 -5.95 -0.81
CA GLU A 64 3.95 -6.34 -0.69
C GLU A 64 4.88 -5.12 -0.56
N ALA A 65 4.62 -4.05 -1.31
CA ALA A 65 5.37 -2.81 -1.23
C ALA A 65 5.22 -2.12 0.14
N ILE A 66 4.00 -2.10 0.69
CA ILE A 66 3.73 -1.62 2.07
C ILE A 66 4.57 -2.42 3.06
N VAL A 67 4.49 -3.75 2.99
CA VAL A 67 5.25 -4.64 3.89
C VAL A 67 6.75 -4.41 3.75
N LYS A 68 7.27 -4.30 2.52
CA LYS A 68 8.68 -4.02 2.25
C LYS A 68 9.13 -2.67 2.83
N HIS A 69 8.27 -1.66 2.79
CA HIS A 69 8.51 -0.35 3.40
C HIS A 69 8.55 -0.45 4.93
N LEU A 70 7.60 -1.15 5.55
CA LEU A 70 7.54 -1.36 7.00
C LEU A 70 8.71 -2.19 7.55
N ASN A 71 9.30 -3.05 6.72
CA ASN A 71 10.45 -3.89 7.07
C ASN A 71 11.81 -3.23 6.79
N LYS A 72 11.83 -1.99 6.30
CA LYS A 72 13.05 -1.33 5.85
C LYS A 72 13.90 -0.81 7.01
#